data_AF-A0A522W0P6-F1
#
_entry.id   AF-A0A522W0P6-F1
#
_cell.length_a   1.000
_cell.length_b   1.000
_cell.length_c   1.000
_cell.angle_alpha   90.00
_cell.angle_beta   90.00
_cell.angle_gamma   90.00
#
_symmetry.space_group_name_H-M   'P 1'
#
loop_
_entity.id
_entity.type
_entity.pdbx_description
1 polymer ?
#
loop_
_entity_poly.entity_id
_entity_poly.type
_entity_poly.pdbx_seq_one_letter_code
_entity_poly.pdbx_strand_id
1 'polypeptide(L)'
;PNPEVRALFQDRQGTLWAGTRAGLARFAGHGFAPVREPGAPPEGVLAILQDRAGSLWFGTTGQGLVRYRDAKFTALTTADGLVSNWILALYEDASSNLWIGTNGMGMNRLRDGRLSAIRPADGLWDGISQTILEDRLGYLWMTCNRGFYRVSRADLNAFVEGRLKKVTANGFGPGDALRSTTFAGGHQPAGAIDAKGQLWLPSNKGLVIVDPLKLPGSGAPPSVRFESVLVDGVSGTSDAEVVLPPGSAPLSVRYTAMTLNNADRVRFRYQMEGLTRDWVDAGRSREAAFPALPHGSYRFRVAASIDGTHWSETHDVLPITVKPYLYQTTWFRAVALLALLAGIATLFRLRTRNLRARNLEMERLVRERTEQLRQANEHLSRLSFVDALTGLANRRCFDETLDKEWRRASRLHLPLALVMADVDGFKQYNDAMGHPAGDRCLAAVADIFHRSLGRAGDLAARYGGEEFVVLIPAADHATALAVAEELRAACEALALAHPTSPVGPVVTISLGVASCIPSEQTSAATLVAQADAALYRAKQEGRNR
;
A
#
# COMPACT_ATOMS: atom_id res chain seq x y z
N PRO A 1 -35.05 -69.75 -37.06
CA PRO A 1 -34.54 -68.45 -36.53
C PRO A 1 -35.74 -67.51 -36.32
N ASN A 2 -35.56 -66.40 -35.60
CA ASN A 2 -36.62 -65.40 -35.47
C ASN A 2 -36.96 -64.78 -36.85
N PRO A 3 -38.24 -64.58 -37.21
CA PRO A 3 -38.63 -64.01 -38.50
C PRO A 3 -38.23 -62.54 -38.67
N GLU A 4 -37.93 -61.83 -37.58
CA GLU A 4 -37.48 -60.44 -37.58
C GLU A 4 -35.97 -60.38 -37.90
N VAL A 5 -35.64 -60.35 -39.20
CA VAL A 5 -34.29 -60.12 -39.69
C VAL A 5 -33.98 -58.62 -39.65
N ARG A 6 -32.90 -58.25 -38.95
CA ARG A 6 -32.46 -56.85 -38.76
C ARG A 6 -31.22 -56.51 -39.57
N ALA A 7 -30.35 -57.48 -39.82
CA ALA A 7 -29.19 -57.32 -40.67
C ALA A 7 -29.07 -58.52 -41.61
N LEU A 8 -28.70 -58.27 -42.86
CA LEU A 8 -28.37 -59.31 -43.83
C LEU A 8 -27.03 -58.95 -44.46
N PHE A 9 -26.08 -59.90 -44.44
CA PHE A 9 -24.73 -59.66 -44.90
C PHE A 9 -24.17 -60.91 -45.58
N GLN A 10 -23.52 -60.73 -46.74
CA GLN A 10 -22.77 -61.78 -47.40
C GLN A 10 -21.28 -61.57 -47.12
N ASP A 11 -20.62 -62.58 -46.56
CA ASP A 11 -19.17 -62.53 -46.43
C ASP A 11 -18.45 -62.80 -47.76
N ARG A 12 -17.15 -62.55 -47.81
CA ARG A 12 -16.31 -62.77 -49.00
C ARG A 12 -16.24 -64.23 -49.43
N GLN A 13 -16.59 -65.17 -48.55
CA GLN A 13 -16.67 -66.59 -48.85
C GLN A 13 -18.03 -66.97 -49.47
N GLY A 14 -18.95 -66.01 -49.61
CA GLY A 14 -20.28 -66.20 -50.17
C GLY A 14 -21.33 -66.65 -49.16
N THR A 15 -20.96 -66.80 -47.88
CA THR A 15 -21.88 -67.20 -46.81
C THR A 15 -22.81 -66.03 -46.48
N LEU A 16 -24.12 -66.32 -46.44
CA LEU A 16 -25.12 -65.36 -46.00
C LEU A 16 -25.33 -65.47 -44.48
N TRP A 17 -25.15 -64.35 -43.81
CA TRP A 17 -25.39 -64.16 -42.38
C TRP A 17 -26.60 -63.26 -42.18
N ALA A 18 -27.48 -63.67 -41.26
CA ALA A 18 -28.63 -62.89 -40.85
C ALA A 18 -28.54 -62.58 -39.36
N GLY A 19 -28.55 -61.30 -39.04
CA GLY A 19 -28.75 -60.82 -37.68
C GLY A 19 -30.23 -60.76 -37.38
N THR A 20 -30.68 -61.43 -36.33
CA THR A 20 -32.09 -61.50 -35.95
C THR A 20 -32.27 -61.06 -34.50
N ARG A 21 -33.53 -60.85 -34.09
CA ARG A 21 -33.85 -60.61 -32.67
C ARG A 21 -33.44 -61.77 -31.75
N ALA A 22 -33.40 -63.00 -32.26
CA ALA A 22 -32.94 -64.19 -31.52
C ALA A 22 -31.51 -64.61 -31.92
N GLY A 23 -30.64 -63.63 -32.18
CA GLY A 23 -29.23 -63.86 -32.40
C GLY A 23 -28.86 -64.09 -33.86
N LEU A 24 -27.69 -64.70 -34.05
CA LEU A 24 -27.08 -64.91 -35.36
C LEU A 24 -27.66 -66.15 -36.06
N ALA A 25 -27.95 -66.01 -37.35
CA ALA A 25 -28.31 -67.12 -38.22
C ALA A 25 -27.42 -67.14 -39.48
N ARG A 26 -27.17 -68.33 -40.01
CA ARG A 26 -26.39 -68.56 -41.24
C ARG A 26 -27.26 -69.31 -42.25
N PHE A 27 -27.16 -68.95 -43.52
CA PHE A 27 -27.85 -69.66 -44.59
C PHE A 27 -27.25 -71.05 -44.80
N ALA A 28 -28.10 -72.07 -44.76
CA ALA A 28 -27.75 -73.49 -44.86
C ALA A 28 -28.30 -74.11 -46.16
N GLY A 29 -28.20 -73.38 -47.29
CA GLY A 29 -28.58 -73.83 -48.63
C GLY A 29 -30.07 -73.74 -48.97
N HIS A 30 -30.96 -74.05 -48.03
CA HIS A 30 -32.43 -74.03 -48.22
C HIS A 30 -33.15 -73.03 -47.30
N GLY A 31 -32.42 -72.42 -46.35
CA GLY A 31 -32.98 -71.48 -45.39
C GLY A 31 -31.95 -71.05 -44.35
N PHE A 32 -32.33 -70.10 -43.49
CA PHE A 32 -31.48 -69.64 -42.39
C PHE A 32 -31.61 -70.58 -41.17
N ALA A 33 -30.48 -71.02 -40.63
CA ALA A 33 -30.40 -71.79 -39.40
C ALA A 33 -29.68 -70.98 -38.30
N PRO A 34 -30.12 -71.05 -37.02
CA PRO A 34 -29.43 -70.39 -35.91
C PRO A 34 -27.99 -70.90 -35.75
N VAL A 35 -27.05 -70.01 -35.45
CA VAL A 35 -25.66 -70.36 -35.14
C VAL A 35 -25.55 -70.67 -33.65
N ARG A 36 -25.19 -71.91 -33.31
CA ARG A 36 -25.11 -72.40 -31.92
C ARG A 36 -23.67 -72.67 -31.44
N GLU A 37 -22.69 -72.28 -32.24
CA GLU A 37 -21.27 -72.40 -31.91
C GLU A 37 -20.97 -71.62 -30.61
N PRO A 38 -20.09 -72.12 -29.71
CA PRO A 38 -19.78 -71.43 -28.46
C PRO A 38 -19.32 -69.98 -28.67
N GLY A 39 -19.94 -69.05 -27.95
CA GLY A 39 -19.67 -67.62 -28.04
C GLY A 39 -20.39 -66.89 -29.19
N ALA A 40 -21.13 -67.60 -30.06
CA ALA A 40 -21.98 -66.96 -31.04
C ALA A 40 -23.08 -66.12 -30.36
N PRO A 41 -23.47 -64.96 -30.93
CA PRO A 41 -24.52 -64.13 -30.34
C PRO A 41 -25.86 -64.89 -30.27
N PRO A 42 -26.39 -65.20 -29.08
CA PRO A 42 -27.64 -65.94 -28.92
C PRO A 42 -28.87 -65.03 -29.07
N GLU A 43 -28.68 -63.71 -28.99
CA GLU A 43 -29.75 -62.72 -29.05
C GLU A 43 -29.30 -61.46 -29.80
N GLY A 44 -30.29 -60.77 -30.39
CA GLY A 44 -30.19 -59.44 -30.98
C GLY A 44 -28.88 -59.08 -31.67
N VAL A 45 -28.79 -59.37 -32.97
CA VAL A 45 -27.69 -58.89 -33.83
C VAL A 45 -28.23 -57.78 -34.74
N LEU A 46 -27.63 -56.59 -34.66
CA LEU A 46 -28.08 -55.38 -35.37
C LEU A 46 -27.16 -54.97 -36.53
N ALA A 47 -25.88 -55.32 -36.45
CA ALA A 47 -24.88 -54.95 -37.44
C ALA A 47 -23.95 -56.13 -37.70
N ILE A 48 -23.57 -56.33 -38.96
CA ILE A 48 -22.61 -57.32 -39.42
C ILE A 48 -21.63 -56.62 -40.37
N LEU A 49 -20.33 -56.81 -40.12
CA LEU A 49 -19.27 -56.27 -40.97
C LEU A 49 -18.14 -57.30 -41.06
N GLN A 50 -17.59 -57.49 -42.27
CA GLN A 50 -16.32 -58.21 -42.45
C GLN A 50 -15.20 -57.20 -42.67
N ASP A 51 -14.20 -57.19 -41.78
CA ASP A 51 -13.06 -56.29 -41.90
C ASP A 51 -12.12 -56.72 -43.05
N ARG A 52 -11.17 -55.87 -43.44
CA ARG A 52 -10.18 -56.19 -44.47
C ARG A 52 -9.23 -57.32 -44.09
N ALA A 53 -9.03 -57.57 -42.79
CA ALA A 53 -8.26 -58.71 -42.29
C ALA A 53 -9.03 -60.05 -42.36
N GLY A 54 -10.32 -60.02 -42.73
CA GLY A 54 -11.17 -61.20 -42.89
C GLY A 54 -11.98 -61.57 -41.65
N SER A 55 -11.85 -60.84 -40.54
CA SER A 55 -12.65 -61.08 -39.33
C SER A 55 -14.08 -60.60 -39.55
N LEU A 56 -15.06 -61.39 -39.10
CA LEU A 56 -16.45 -60.98 -39.03
C LEU A 56 -16.73 -60.33 -37.67
N TRP A 57 -17.48 -59.24 -37.69
CA TRP A 57 -17.84 -58.45 -36.53
C TRP A 57 -19.35 -58.34 -36.44
N PHE A 58 -19.90 -58.63 -35.25
CA PHE A 58 -21.33 -58.61 -34.97
C PHE A 58 -21.62 -57.61 -33.86
N GLY A 59 -22.37 -56.57 -34.18
CA GLY A 59 -22.91 -55.63 -33.22
C GLY A 59 -24.16 -56.21 -32.57
N THR A 60 -24.16 -56.33 -31.24
CA THR A 60 -25.24 -56.99 -30.49
C THR A 60 -26.03 -56.04 -29.60
N THR A 61 -27.20 -56.47 -29.14
CA THR A 61 -28.03 -55.77 -28.14
C THR A 61 -27.76 -56.29 -26.73
N GLY A 62 -26.52 -56.20 -26.26
CA GLY A 62 -26.19 -56.47 -24.85
C GLY A 62 -24.92 -57.28 -24.59
N GLN A 63 -24.37 -57.97 -25.59
CA GLN A 63 -23.10 -58.70 -25.47
C GLN A 63 -21.89 -57.92 -25.99
N GLY A 64 -22.09 -56.67 -26.39
CA GLY A 64 -21.07 -55.84 -26.98
C GLY A 64 -20.78 -56.22 -28.43
N LEU A 65 -19.50 -56.17 -28.78
CA LEU A 65 -19.01 -56.42 -30.12
C LEU A 65 -18.41 -57.82 -30.19
N VAL A 66 -19.04 -58.72 -30.95
CA VAL A 66 -18.57 -60.10 -31.09
C VAL A 66 -17.74 -60.23 -32.36
N ARG A 67 -16.49 -60.69 -32.22
CA ARG A 67 -15.59 -61.04 -33.33
C ARG A 67 -15.68 -62.53 -33.64
N TYR A 68 -15.78 -62.89 -34.90
CA TYR A 68 -15.56 -64.24 -35.40
C TYR A 68 -14.34 -64.28 -36.31
N ARG A 69 -13.37 -65.11 -35.92
CA ARG A 69 -12.12 -65.33 -36.66
C ARG A 69 -11.63 -66.74 -36.36
N ASP A 70 -11.11 -67.44 -37.37
CA ASP A 70 -10.54 -68.79 -37.22
C ASP A 70 -11.50 -69.76 -36.50
N ALA A 71 -12.77 -69.75 -36.91
CA ALA A 71 -13.87 -70.54 -36.32
C ALA A 71 -14.16 -70.30 -34.83
N LYS A 72 -13.71 -69.16 -34.28
CA LYS A 72 -13.89 -68.81 -32.86
C LYS A 72 -14.60 -67.47 -32.71
N PHE A 73 -15.63 -67.45 -31.85
CA PHE A 73 -16.27 -66.22 -31.40
C PHE A 73 -15.56 -65.65 -30.16
N THR A 74 -15.41 -64.33 -30.08
CA THR A 74 -14.85 -63.62 -28.92
C THR A 74 -15.59 -62.31 -28.75
N ALA A 75 -16.14 -62.05 -27.56
CA ALA A 75 -16.83 -60.80 -27.26
C ALA A 75 -15.85 -59.75 -26.71
N LEU A 76 -16.01 -58.52 -27.16
CA LEU A 76 -15.49 -57.32 -26.53
C LEU A 76 -16.65 -56.60 -25.86
N THR A 77 -16.46 -56.17 -24.63
CA THR A 77 -17.49 -55.59 -23.77
C THR A 77 -17.03 -54.26 -23.16
N THR A 78 -17.87 -53.67 -22.32
CA THR A 78 -17.50 -52.53 -21.48
C THR A 78 -16.32 -52.83 -20.56
N ALA A 79 -16.10 -54.09 -20.16
CA ALA A 79 -14.94 -54.49 -19.37
C ALA A 79 -13.62 -54.36 -20.18
N ASP A 80 -13.70 -54.46 -21.50
CA ASP A 80 -12.58 -54.35 -22.43
C ASP A 80 -12.36 -52.91 -22.94
N GLY A 81 -13.24 -51.97 -22.55
CA GLY A 81 -13.16 -50.56 -22.92
C GLY A 81 -14.21 -50.07 -23.93
N LEU A 82 -15.22 -50.89 -24.28
CA LEU A 82 -16.38 -50.37 -25.02
C LEU A 82 -17.14 -49.35 -24.17
N VAL A 83 -17.71 -48.32 -24.81
CA VAL A 83 -18.55 -47.34 -24.12
C VAL A 83 -19.93 -47.89 -23.77
N SER A 84 -20.39 -48.91 -24.50
CA SER A 84 -21.66 -49.59 -24.27
C SER A 84 -21.64 -50.98 -24.90
N ASN A 85 -22.35 -51.93 -24.30
CA ASN A 85 -22.56 -53.27 -24.86
C ASN A 85 -23.69 -53.33 -25.91
N TRP A 86 -24.32 -52.19 -26.21
CA TRP A 86 -25.37 -52.08 -27.22
C TRP A 86 -24.83 -51.40 -28.47
N ILE A 87 -24.49 -52.22 -29.46
CA ILE A 87 -23.82 -51.81 -30.69
C ILE A 87 -24.86 -51.68 -31.81
N LEU A 88 -24.90 -50.51 -32.44
CA LEU A 88 -25.90 -50.18 -33.46
C LEU A 88 -25.30 -50.13 -34.86
N ALA A 89 -24.04 -49.71 -34.99
CA ALA A 89 -23.39 -49.49 -36.28
C ALA A 89 -21.92 -49.89 -36.23
N LEU A 90 -21.42 -50.37 -37.36
CA LEU A 90 -20.03 -50.73 -37.58
C LEU A 90 -19.56 -50.14 -38.91
N TYR A 91 -18.36 -49.56 -38.91
CA TYR A 91 -17.74 -49.02 -40.12
C TYR A 91 -16.22 -49.21 -40.06
N GLU A 92 -15.62 -49.75 -41.11
CA GLU A 92 -14.16 -49.83 -41.25
C GLU A 92 -13.66 -48.74 -42.21
N ASP A 93 -12.74 -47.92 -41.74
CA ASP A 93 -12.19 -46.82 -42.56
C ASP A 93 -11.06 -47.27 -43.51
N ALA A 94 -10.60 -46.34 -44.35
CA ALA A 94 -9.48 -46.54 -45.28
C ALA A 94 -8.17 -47.02 -44.61
N SER A 95 -7.99 -46.79 -43.32
CA SER A 95 -6.81 -47.16 -42.54
C SER A 95 -7.02 -48.41 -41.68
N SER A 96 -8.09 -49.17 -41.92
CA SER A 96 -8.47 -50.38 -41.15
C SER A 96 -8.73 -50.12 -39.67
N ASN A 97 -9.17 -48.90 -39.32
CA ASN A 97 -9.77 -48.66 -38.01
C ASN A 97 -11.24 -49.07 -38.07
N LEU A 98 -11.69 -49.83 -37.07
CA LEU A 98 -13.10 -50.15 -36.90
C LEU A 98 -13.75 -49.13 -35.97
N TRP A 99 -14.70 -48.37 -36.51
CA TRP A 99 -15.55 -47.42 -35.81
C TRP A 99 -16.84 -48.11 -35.37
N ILE A 100 -17.16 -47.96 -34.09
CA ILE A 100 -18.20 -48.72 -33.40
C ILE A 100 -19.22 -47.73 -32.83
N GLY A 101 -20.38 -47.66 -33.44
CA GLY A 101 -21.48 -46.81 -33.01
C GLY A 101 -22.34 -47.50 -31.95
N THR A 102 -22.64 -46.79 -30.86
CA THR A 102 -23.39 -47.36 -29.73
C THR A 102 -24.72 -46.66 -29.48
N ASN A 103 -25.54 -47.26 -28.61
CA ASN A 103 -26.81 -46.69 -28.17
C ASN A 103 -26.65 -45.76 -26.95
N GLY A 104 -26.01 -44.60 -27.10
CA GLY A 104 -26.19 -43.47 -26.17
C GLY A 104 -24.97 -43.02 -25.38
N MET A 105 -23.87 -43.78 -25.37
CA MET A 105 -22.67 -43.44 -24.59
C MET A 105 -21.50 -42.89 -25.44
N GLY A 106 -21.71 -42.74 -26.75
CA GLY A 106 -20.71 -42.31 -27.71
C GLY A 106 -20.34 -43.42 -28.70
N MET A 107 -19.10 -43.41 -29.15
CA MET A 107 -18.55 -44.42 -30.05
C MET A 107 -17.16 -44.87 -29.60
N ASN A 108 -16.73 -46.02 -30.13
CA ASN A 108 -15.36 -46.49 -29.98
C ASN A 108 -14.64 -46.52 -31.32
N ARG A 109 -13.32 -46.31 -31.28
CA ARG A 109 -12.38 -46.74 -32.32
C ARG A 109 -11.65 -47.98 -31.83
N LEU A 110 -11.65 -49.06 -32.63
CA LEU A 110 -10.80 -50.22 -32.44
C LEU A 110 -9.68 -50.20 -33.48
N ARG A 111 -8.44 -50.18 -33.00
CA ARG A 111 -7.22 -50.26 -33.82
C ARG A 111 -6.19 -51.11 -33.10
N ASP A 112 -5.58 -52.07 -33.78
CA ASP A 112 -4.53 -52.93 -33.21
C ASP A 112 -4.93 -53.59 -31.87
N GLY A 113 -6.21 -53.99 -31.75
CA GLY A 113 -6.76 -54.59 -30.54
C GLY A 113 -7.11 -53.60 -29.40
N ARG A 114 -6.80 -52.31 -29.57
CA ARG A 114 -7.08 -51.28 -28.56
C ARG A 114 -8.38 -50.54 -28.83
N LEU A 115 -9.28 -50.56 -27.86
CA LEU A 115 -10.49 -49.75 -27.84
C LEU A 115 -10.21 -48.36 -27.27
N SER A 116 -10.71 -47.33 -27.95
CA SER A 116 -10.64 -45.94 -27.50
C SER A 116 -12.02 -45.31 -27.57
N ALA A 117 -12.47 -44.73 -26.46
CA ALA A 117 -13.79 -44.13 -26.31
C ALA A 117 -13.79 -42.67 -26.76
N ILE A 118 -14.87 -42.26 -27.41
CA ILE A 118 -15.16 -40.86 -27.74
C ILE A 118 -16.61 -40.61 -27.32
N ARG A 119 -16.81 -39.64 -26.43
CA ARG A 119 -18.10 -39.37 -25.76
C ARG A 119 -18.63 -37.97 -26.12
N PRO A 120 -19.91 -37.67 -25.85
CA PRO A 120 -20.44 -36.32 -25.97
C PRO A 120 -19.64 -35.26 -25.18
N ALA A 121 -19.13 -35.62 -24.00
CA ALA A 121 -18.28 -34.74 -23.19
C ALA A 121 -16.97 -34.32 -23.91
N ASP A 122 -16.51 -35.15 -24.85
CA ASP A 122 -15.30 -34.93 -25.65
C ASP A 122 -15.58 -34.08 -26.89
N GLY A 123 -16.84 -33.71 -27.14
CA GLY A 123 -17.26 -32.86 -28.26
C GLY A 123 -18.03 -33.56 -29.37
N LEU A 124 -18.39 -34.85 -29.21
CA LEU A 124 -19.42 -35.46 -30.07
C LEU A 124 -20.76 -34.77 -29.88
N TRP A 125 -21.54 -34.70 -30.96
CA TRP A 125 -22.85 -34.07 -30.93
C TRP A 125 -23.89 -34.87 -30.13
N ASP A 126 -23.84 -36.19 -30.23
CA ASP A 126 -24.76 -37.11 -29.56
C ASP A 126 -24.02 -38.40 -29.16
N GLY A 127 -24.55 -39.11 -28.18
CA GLY A 127 -24.01 -40.40 -27.73
C GLY A 127 -24.53 -41.59 -28.53
N ILE A 128 -25.57 -41.41 -29.34
CA ILE A 128 -26.15 -42.42 -30.21
C ILE A 128 -25.52 -42.32 -31.60
N SER A 129 -25.12 -43.47 -32.15
CA SER A 129 -24.71 -43.59 -33.55
C SER A 129 -25.41 -44.79 -34.19
N GLN A 130 -26.56 -44.55 -34.82
CA GLN A 130 -27.41 -45.58 -35.44
C GLN A 130 -26.87 -46.08 -36.79
N THR A 131 -26.17 -45.20 -37.51
CA THR A 131 -25.43 -45.51 -38.73
C THR A 131 -24.10 -44.78 -38.69
N ILE A 132 -23.10 -45.27 -39.42
CA ILE A 132 -21.83 -44.58 -39.65
C ILE A 132 -21.52 -44.68 -41.14
N LEU A 133 -21.36 -43.55 -41.81
CA LEU A 133 -21.01 -43.46 -43.22
C LEU A 133 -19.83 -42.49 -43.39
N GLU A 134 -18.85 -42.80 -44.24
CA GLU A 134 -17.76 -41.87 -44.56
C GLU A 134 -17.99 -41.22 -45.92
N ASP A 135 -17.97 -39.89 -45.97
CA ASP A 135 -18.02 -39.17 -47.24
C ASP A 135 -16.64 -39.06 -47.90
N ARG A 136 -16.62 -38.54 -49.14
CA ARG A 136 -15.37 -38.35 -49.90
C ARG A 136 -14.46 -37.25 -49.33
N LEU A 137 -14.97 -36.44 -48.40
CA LEU A 137 -14.23 -35.37 -47.74
C LEU A 137 -13.56 -35.85 -46.44
N GLY A 138 -13.73 -37.12 -46.08
CA GLY A 138 -13.15 -37.71 -44.87
C GLY A 138 -13.92 -37.39 -43.59
N TYR A 139 -15.20 -37.05 -43.70
CA TYR A 139 -16.09 -36.92 -42.55
C TYR A 139 -16.85 -38.22 -42.31
N LEU A 140 -16.93 -38.62 -41.04
CA LEU A 140 -17.87 -39.65 -40.60
C LEU A 140 -19.21 -38.99 -40.27
N TRP A 141 -20.28 -39.54 -40.83
CA TRP A 141 -21.66 -39.12 -40.67
C TRP A 141 -22.41 -40.14 -39.82
N MET A 142 -23.09 -39.64 -38.79
CA MET A 142 -23.82 -40.44 -37.82
C MET A 142 -25.26 -39.95 -37.70
N THR A 143 -26.22 -40.87 -37.72
CA THR A 143 -27.61 -40.59 -37.37
C THR A 143 -27.85 -40.84 -35.88
N CYS A 144 -28.70 -40.03 -35.27
CA CYS A 144 -29.10 -40.12 -33.87
C CYS A 144 -30.57 -39.70 -33.69
N ASN A 145 -31.05 -39.65 -32.45
CA ASN A 145 -32.45 -39.25 -32.16
C ASN A 145 -32.68 -37.72 -32.21
N ARG A 146 -31.62 -36.94 -32.44
CA ARG A 146 -31.65 -35.48 -32.52
C ARG A 146 -31.37 -34.95 -33.93
N GLY A 147 -31.33 -35.86 -34.91
CA GLY A 147 -30.97 -35.54 -36.28
C GLY A 147 -29.83 -36.42 -36.78
N PHE A 148 -28.91 -35.81 -37.51
CA PHE A 148 -27.66 -36.43 -37.92
C PHE A 148 -26.52 -35.45 -37.71
N TYR A 149 -25.29 -35.93 -37.62
CA TYR A 149 -24.13 -35.08 -37.42
C TYR A 149 -22.92 -35.65 -38.14
N ARG A 150 -21.92 -34.80 -38.37
CA ARG A 150 -20.65 -35.19 -38.95
C ARG A 150 -19.48 -34.79 -38.08
N VAL A 151 -18.40 -35.56 -38.16
CA VAL A 151 -17.12 -35.27 -37.50
C VAL A 151 -15.99 -35.65 -38.44
N SER A 152 -14.94 -34.83 -38.50
CA SER A 152 -13.72 -35.13 -39.26
C SER A 152 -13.10 -36.43 -38.74
N ARG A 153 -12.88 -37.42 -39.61
CA ARG A 153 -12.20 -38.66 -39.24
C ARG A 153 -10.77 -38.38 -38.74
N ALA A 154 -10.10 -37.40 -39.34
CA ALA A 154 -8.78 -36.97 -38.92
C ALA A 154 -8.79 -36.40 -37.48
N ASP A 155 -9.84 -35.64 -37.12
CA ASP A 155 -9.99 -35.06 -35.77
C ASP A 155 -10.30 -36.15 -34.75
N LEU A 156 -11.17 -37.11 -35.09
CA LEU A 156 -11.44 -38.27 -34.23
C LEU A 156 -10.15 -39.05 -33.95
N ASN A 157 -9.34 -39.29 -34.98
CA ASN A 157 -8.05 -39.94 -34.82
C ASN A 157 -7.09 -39.11 -33.96
N ALA A 158 -6.99 -37.81 -34.23
CA ALA A 158 -6.14 -36.89 -33.48
C ALA A 158 -6.52 -36.80 -32.00
N PHE A 159 -7.81 -36.80 -31.69
CA PHE A 159 -8.32 -36.83 -30.32
C PHE A 159 -7.92 -38.13 -29.60
N VAL A 160 -8.17 -39.29 -30.21
CA VAL A 160 -7.80 -40.59 -29.62
C VAL A 160 -6.29 -40.72 -29.42
N GLU A 161 -5.49 -40.09 -30.27
CA GLU A 161 -4.03 -40.05 -30.19
C GLU A 161 -3.49 -38.95 -29.25
N GLY A 162 -4.37 -38.19 -28.58
CA GLY A 162 -3.99 -37.14 -27.63
C GLY A 162 -3.49 -35.84 -28.26
N ARG A 163 -3.58 -35.70 -29.60
CA ARG A 163 -3.21 -34.49 -30.34
C ARG A 163 -4.28 -33.39 -30.27
N LEU A 164 -5.53 -33.74 -29.99
CA LEU A 164 -6.63 -32.81 -29.73
C LEU A 164 -7.24 -33.07 -28.35
N LYS A 165 -7.64 -32.00 -27.65
CA LYS A 165 -8.32 -32.09 -26.36
C LYS A 165 -9.82 -32.40 -26.49
N LYS A 166 -10.44 -31.95 -27.57
CA LYS A 166 -11.86 -32.15 -27.91
C LYS A 166 -12.02 -32.25 -29.41
N VAL A 167 -13.05 -32.97 -29.85
CA VAL A 167 -13.48 -33.02 -31.25
C VAL A 167 -14.55 -31.97 -31.51
N THR A 168 -14.67 -31.51 -32.76
CA THR A 168 -15.75 -30.59 -33.16
C THR A 168 -16.70 -31.34 -34.07
N ALA A 169 -17.94 -31.52 -33.60
CA ALA A 169 -19.01 -32.13 -34.38
C ALA A 169 -19.97 -31.07 -34.92
N ASN A 170 -20.39 -31.24 -36.18
CA ASN A 170 -21.45 -30.41 -36.78
C ASN A 170 -22.73 -31.24 -36.87
N GLY A 171 -23.72 -30.92 -36.02
CA GLY A 171 -25.04 -31.55 -36.09
C GLY A 171 -26.06 -30.76 -36.88
N PHE A 172 -27.00 -31.51 -37.44
CA PHE A 172 -28.11 -31.06 -38.26
C PHE A 172 -29.40 -31.57 -37.63
N GLY A 173 -30.26 -30.64 -37.21
CA GLY A 173 -31.44 -30.90 -36.39
C GLY A 173 -32.72 -30.30 -37.00
N PRO A 174 -33.79 -30.08 -36.19
CA PRO A 174 -35.05 -29.55 -36.67
C PRO A 174 -34.94 -28.23 -37.44
N GLY A 175 -33.98 -27.37 -37.07
CA GLY A 175 -33.73 -26.07 -37.72
C GLY A 175 -33.14 -26.18 -39.13
N ASP A 176 -32.55 -27.32 -39.50
CA ASP A 176 -31.89 -27.54 -40.80
C ASP A 176 -32.86 -28.10 -41.85
N ALA A 177 -34.12 -27.64 -41.83
CA ALA A 177 -35.20 -28.09 -42.70
C ALA A 177 -35.52 -29.60 -42.61
N LEU A 178 -35.17 -30.24 -41.49
CA LEU A 178 -35.50 -31.64 -41.23
C LEU A 178 -36.99 -31.79 -40.88
N ARG A 179 -37.68 -32.66 -41.64
CA ARG A 179 -39.06 -33.07 -41.33
C ARG A 179 -39.16 -34.02 -40.14
N SER A 180 -38.03 -34.61 -39.76
CA SER A 180 -37.88 -35.47 -38.59
C SER A 180 -36.44 -35.53 -38.13
N THR A 181 -36.25 -35.65 -36.83
CA THR A 181 -34.96 -35.95 -36.20
C THR A 181 -34.79 -37.42 -35.87
N THR A 182 -35.80 -38.25 -36.13
CA THR A 182 -35.76 -39.69 -35.89
C THR A 182 -35.43 -40.41 -37.18
N PHE A 183 -34.21 -40.95 -37.23
CA PHE A 183 -33.72 -41.75 -38.34
C PHE A 183 -33.98 -43.24 -38.11
N ALA A 184 -33.97 -44.02 -39.18
CA ALA A 184 -34.05 -45.46 -39.07
C ALA A 184 -32.77 -45.97 -38.38
N GLY A 185 -32.95 -46.75 -37.33
CA GLY A 185 -31.88 -47.40 -36.58
C GLY A 185 -32.25 -48.84 -36.26
N GLY A 186 -31.25 -49.63 -35.88
CA GLY A 186 -31.45 -51.04 -35.51
C GLY A 186 -31.71 -52.00 -36.69
N HIS A 187 -31.52 -51.53 -37.92
CA HIS A 187 -31.55 -52.35 -39.13
C HIS A 187 -30.37 -51.97 -40.02
N GLN A 188 -29.79 -52.93 -40.74
CA GLN A 188 -28.69 -52.69 -41.67
C GLN A 188 -29.11 -53.09 -43.10
N PRO A 189 -28.95 -52.19 -44.10
CA PRO A 189 -28.36 -50.86 -44.01
C PRO A 189 -29.34 -49.79 -43.48
N ALA A 190 -28.86 -48.91 -42.60
CA ALA A 190 -29.59 -47.73 -42.10
C ALA A 190 -29.23 -46.43 -42.85
N GLY A 191 -28.60 -46.55 -44.02
CA GLY A 191 -28.20 -45.43 -44.87
C GLY A 191 -27.26 -45.89 -45.98
N ALA A 192 -27.09 -45.05 -47.00
CA ALA A 192 -26.19 -45.32 -48.13
C ALA A 192 -25.59 -44.03 -48.69
N ILE A 193 -24.52 -44.17 -49.47
CA ILE A 193 -23.93 -43.10 -50.28
C ILE A 193 -24.08 -43.49 -51.75
N ASP A 194 -24.61 -42.58 -52.57
CA ASP A 194 -24.77 -42.84 -54.00
C ASP A 194 -23.48 -42.55 -54.81
N ALA A 195 -23.53 -42.80 -56.12
CA ALA A 195 -22.40 -42.57 -57.02
C ALA A 195 -21.99 -41.09 -57.13
N LYS A 196 -22.86 -40.15 -56.78
CA LYS A 196 -22.57 -38.70 -56.75
C LYS A 196 -21.94 -38.27 -55.43
N GLY A 197 -21.94 -39.15 -54.41
CA GLY A 197 -21.44 -38.84 -53.07
C GLY A 197 -22.50 -38.25 -52.15
N GLN A 198 -23.78 -38.29 -52.52
CA GLN A 198 -24.86 -37.83 -51.64
C GLN A 198 -25.20 -38.92 -50.63
N LEU A 199 -25.48 -38.53 -49.39
CA LEU A 199 -25.94 -39.44 -48.34
C LEU A 199 -27.45 -39.58 -48.39
N TRP A 200 -27.93 -40.81 -48.28
CA TRP A 200 -29.33 -41.18 -48.27
C TRP A 200 -29.65 -41.75 -46.89
N LEU A 201 -30.36 -40.95 -46.09
CA LEU A 201 -30.64 -41.22 -44.68
C LEU A 201 -32.15 -41.38 -44.48
N PRO A 202 -32.65 -42.62 -44.28
CA PRO A 202 -34.06 -42.86 -44.03
C PRO A 202 -34.50 -42.33 -42.67
N SER A 203 -35.59 -41.56 -42.64
CA SER A 203 -36.24 -41.05 -41.43
C SER A 203 -37.68 -41.56 -41.33
N ASN A 204 -38.29 -41.46 -40.15
CA ASN A 204 -39.70 -41.84 -39.97
C ASN A 204 -40.70 -40.93 -40.73
N LYS A 205 -40.24 -39.82 -41.33
CA LYS A 205 -41.03 -38.90 -42.17
C LYS A 205 -40.56 -38.87 -43.63
N GLY A 206 -39.86 -39.92 -44.06
CA GLY A 206 -39.35 -40.07 -45.43
C GLY A 206 -37.84 -40.01 -45.52
N LEU A 207 -37.32 -39.78 -46.71
CA LEU A 207 -35.89 -39.89 -47.01
C LEU A 207 -35.22 -38.52 -46.98
N VAL A 208 -34.11 -38.42 -46.25
CA VAL A 208 -33.26 -37.23 -46.21
C VAL A 208 -32.07 -37.47 -47.13
N ILE A 209 -31.89 -36.60 -48.11
CA ILE A 209 -30.74 -36.64 -49.03
C ILE A 209 -29.84 -35.45 -48.70
N VAL A 210 -28.57 -35.74 -48.41
CA VAL A 210 -27.58 -34.74 -48.03
C VAL A 210 -26.47 -34.71 -49.08
N ASP A 211 -26.19 -33.52 -49.61
CA ASP A 211 -25.00 -33.27 -50.42
C ASP A 211 -23.92 -32.66 -49.51
N PRO A 212 -22.83 -33.38 -49.19
CA PRO A 212 -21.75 -32.88 -48.33
C PRO A 212 -21.11 -31.58 -48.81
N LEU A 213 -21.21 -31.27 -50.10
CA LEU A 213 -20.65 -30.06 -50.70
C LEU A 213 -21.60 -28.87 -50.63
N LYS A 214 -22.88 -29.07 -50.28
CA LYS A 214 -23.92 -28.02 -50.24
C LYS A 214 -24.64 -27.99 -48.90
N LEU A 215 -23.87 -27.92 -47.82
CA LEU A 215 -24.43 -27.95 -46.47
C LEU A 215 -24.98 -26.58 -46.03
N PRO A 216 -26.05 -26.58 -45.22
CA PRO A 216 -26.56 -25.37 -44.60
C PRO A 216 -25.47 -24.68 -43.77
N GLY A 217 -25.26 -23.37 -43.99
CA GLY A 217 -24.29 -22.58 -43.24
C GLY A 217 -22.84 -22.59 -43.77
N SER A 218 -22.57 -23.24 -44.89
CA SER A 218 -21.25 -23.24 -45.57
C SER A 218 -20.89 -21.94 -46.32
N GLY A 219 -21.67 -20.87 -46.12
CA GLY A 219 -21.46 -19.57 -46.73
C GLY A 219 -20.58 -18.64 -45.89
N ALA A 220 -20.42 -17.39 -46.34
CA ALA A 220 -19.74 -16.37 -45.55
C ALA A 220 -20.45 -16.20 -44.19
N PRO A 221 -19.69 -16.05 -43.08
CA PRO A 221 -20.28 -15.82 -41.77
C PRO A 221 -21.14 -14.54 -41.79
N PRO A 222 -22.24 -14.51 -41.01
CA PRO A 222 -23.17 -13.40 -41.07
C PRO A 222 -22.55 -12.14 -40.47
N SER A 223 -22.79 -10.98 -41.10
CA SER A 223 -22.31 -9.71 -40.54
C SER A 223 -23.01 -9.41 -39.22
N VAL A 224 -22.24 -8.98 -38.23
CA VAL A 224 -22.76 -8.63 -36.89
C VAL A 224 -23.04 -7.14 -36.80
N ARG A 225 -24.09 -6.79 -36.05
CA ARG A 225 -24.49 -5.41 -35.73
C ARG A 225 -24.84 -5.30 -34.25
N PHE A 226 -24.55 -4.15 -33.66
CA PHE A 226 -25.09 -3.82 -32.35
C PHE A 226 -26.58 -3.47 -32.50
N GLU A 227 -27.43 -4.00 -31.63
CA GLU A 227 -28.86 -3.66 -31.58
C GLU A 227 -29.08 -2.46 -30.66
N SER A 228 -28.53 -2.53 -29.45
CA SER A 228 -28.68 -1.49 -28.45
C SER A 228 -27.63 -1.63 -27.35
N VAL A 229 -27.39 -0.53 -26.65
CA VAL A 229 -26.58 -0.49 -25.44
C VAL A 229 -27.48 -0.02 -24.31
N LEU A 230 -27.54 -0.79 -23.23
CA LEU A 230 -28.29 -0.45 -22.03
C LEU A 230 -27.32 -0.09 -20.92
N VAL A 231 -27.53 1.07 -20.32
CA VAL A 231 -26.81 1.53 -19.13
C VAL A 231 -27.82 1.64 -18.01
N ASP A 232 -27.61 0.87 -16.94
CA ASP A 232 -28.55 0.79 -15.82
C ASP A 232 -29.98 0.41 -16.26
N GLY A 233 -30.08 -0.50 -17.23
CA GLY A 233 -31.36 -0.96 -17.80
C GLY A 233 -32.05 0.03 -18.74
N VAL A 234 -31.54 1.26 -18.89
CA VAL A 234 -32.07 2.27 -19.82
C VAL A 234 -31.33 2.18 -21.14
N SER A 235 -32.06 2.04 -22.25
CA SER A 235 -31.46 2.07 -23.60
C SER A 235 -30.89 3.45 -23.89
N GLY A 236 -29.58 3.52 -24.13
CA GLY A 236 -28.87 4.70 -24.61
C GLY A 236 -28.81 4.74 -26.14
N THR A 237 -28.68 5.93 -26.72
CA THR A 237 -28.62 6.14 -28.17
C THR A 237 -27.19 6.17 -28.73
N SER A 238 -27.02 5.34 -29.76
CA SER A 238 -26.23 5.54 -31.01
C SER A 238 -24.69 5.51 -31.01
N ASP A 239 -24.21 4.45 -31.66
CA ASP A 239 -23.18 4.30 -32.72
C ASP A 239 -21.77 4.90 -32.61
N ALA A 240 -21.46 5.82 -31.70
CA ALA A 240 -20.13 6.45 -31.67
C ALA A 240 -19.30 6.14 -30.42
N GLU A 241 -19.85 6.32 -29.22
CA GLU A 241 -19.12 6.09 -27.97
C GLU A 241 -20.09 5.95 -26.78
N VAL A 242 -19.85 4.97 -25.92
CA VAL A 242 -20.62 4.76 -24.68
C VAL A 242 -19.84 5.35 -23.51
N VAL A 243 -20.35 6.42 -22.92
CA VAL A 243 -19.69 7.05 -21.76
C VAL A 243 -20.48 6.75 -20.48
N LEU A 244 -19.91 5.92 -19.61
CA LEU A 244 -20.52 5.56 -18.33
C LEU A 244 -20.17 6.59 -17.24
N PRO A 245 -21.13 6.93 -16.36
CA PRO A 245 -20.85 7.77 -15.19
C PRO A 245 -19.88 7.05 -14.22
N PRO A 246 -19.24 7.78 -13.29
CA PRO A 246 -18.41 7.17 -12.28
C PRO A 246 -19.20 6.22 -11.38
N GLY A 247 -18.82 4.94 -11.38
CA GLY A 247 -19.43 3.91 -10.54
C GLY A 247 -19.75 2.63 -11.29
N SER A 248 -20.42 1.71 -10.60
CA SER A 248 -20.78 0.38 -11.10
C SER A 248 -22.13 0.39 -11.84
N ALA A 249 -22.31 1.29 -12.80
CA ALA A 249 -23.51 1.25 -13.63
C ALA A 249 -23.46 -0.03 -14.49
N PRO A 250 -24.45 -0.94 -14.39
CA PRO A 250 -24.42 -2.17 -15.16
C PRO A 250 -24.60 -1.84 -16.65
N LEU A 251 -23.73 -2.40 -17.47
CA LEU A 251 -23.72 -2.23 -18.92
C LEU A 251 -24.17 -3.52 -19.58
N SER A 252 -25.20 -3.46 -20.43
CA SER A 252 -25.58 -4.56 -21.31
C SER A 252 -25.45 -4.13 -22.77
N VAL A 253 -24.70 -4.89 -23.55
CA VAL A 253 -24.57 -4.69 -25.00
C VAL A 253 -25.34 -5.79 -25.71
N ARG A 254 -26.37 -5.40 -26.46
CA ARG A 254 -27.16 -6.30 -27.30
C ARG A 254 -26.67 -6.25 -28.73
N TYR A 255 -26.60 -7.41 -29.37
CA TYR A 255 -26.07 -7.58 -30.72
C TYR A 255 -26.82 -8.66 -31.49
N THR A 256 -26.73 -8.59 -32.81
CA THR A 256 -27.47 -9.45 -33.73
C THR A 256 -26.64 -9.78 -34.95
N ALA A 257 -26.94 -10.91 -35.57
CA ALA A 257 -26.33 -11.33 -36.82
C ALA A 257 -27.33 -11.16 -37.96
N MET A 258 -26.89 -10.57 -39.07
CA MET A 258 -27.70 -10.31 -40.25
C MET A 258 -27.86 -11.58 -41.10
N THR A 259 -28.62 -12.56 -40.58
CA THR A 259 -29.05 -13.73 -41.35
C THR A 259 -30.44 -14.17 -40.93
N LEU A 260 -31.28 -14.45 -41.93
CA LEU A 260 -32.56 -15.14 -41.73
C LEU A 260 -32.42 -16.66 -41.92
N ASN A 261 -31.37 -17.08 -42.64
CA ASN A 261 -31.10 -18.49 -42.87
C ASN A 261 -30.27 -19.06 -41.71
N ASN A 262 -30.72 -20.18 -41.12
CA ASN A 262 -30.08 -20.81 -39.97
C ASN A 262 -29.83 -19.83 -38.80
N ALA A 263 -30.74 -18.88 -38.57
CA ALA A 263 -30.61 -17.85 -37.53
C ALA A 263 -30.49 -18.44 -36.11
N ASP A 264 -31.01 -19.65 -35.92
CA ASP A 264 -30.91 -20.45 -34.70
C ASP A 264 -29.54 -21.10 -34.51
N ARG A 265 -28.73 -21.26 -35.57
CA ARG A 265 -27.37 -21.81 -35.50
C ARG A 265 -26.31 -20.76 -35.25
N VAL A 266 -26.67 -19.48 -35.30
CA VAL A 266 -25.74 -18.39 -35.03
C VAL A 266 -25.18 -18.52 -33.62
N ARG A 267 -23.86 -18.60 -33.55
CA ARG A 267 -23.09 -18.51 -32.33
C ARG A 267 -22.36 -17.18 -32.27
N PHE A 268 -22.27 -16.63 -31.07
CA PHE A 268 -21.58 -15.38 -30.80
C PHE A 268 -20.40 -15.60 -29.89
N ARG A 269 -19.38 -14.77 -30.07
CA ARG A 269 -18.30 -14.57 -29.11
C ARG A 269 -18.04 -13.08 -29.00
N TYR A 270 -17.65 -12.62 -27.83
CA TYR A 270 -17.32 -11.21 -27.62
C TYR A 270 -15.98 -11.04 -26.91
N GLN A 271 -15.43 -9.85 -27.02
CA GLN A 271 -14.19 -9.46 -26.35
C GLN A 271 -14.34 -8.04 -25.84
N MET A 272 -13.91 -7.81 -24.60
CA MET A 272 -13.82 -6.47 -24.02
C MET A 272 -12.33 -6.13 -23.87
N GLU A 273 -11.75 -5.52 -24.90
CA GLU A 273 -10.34 -5.11 -24.85
C GLU A 273 -10.16 -4.07 -23.74
N GLY A 274 -9.12 -4.25 -22.92
CA GLY A 274 -8.91 -3.51 -21.67
C GLY A 274 -9.41 -4.26 -20.42
N LEU A 275 -10.27 -5.27 -20.58
CA LEU A 275 -10.73 -6.15 -19.51
C LEU A 275 -10.30 -7.61 -19.71
N THR A 276 -10.55 -8.18 -20.89
CA THR A 276 -10.21 -9.57 -21.25
C THR A 276 -9.20 -9.61 -22.41
N ARG A 277 -8.29 -10.58 -22.38
CA ARG A 277 -7.34 -10.83 -23.50
C ARG A 277 -7.93 -11.77 -24.54
N ASP A 278 -8.62 -12.82 -24.12
CA ASP A 278 -9.22 -13.81 -25.01
C ASP A 278 -10.69 -13.51 -25.32
N TRP A 279 -11.19 -14.10 -26.41
CA TRP A 279 -12.60 -14.11 -26.75
C TRP A 279 -13.41 -14.98 -25.78
N VAL A 280 -14.57 -14.48 -25.37
CA VAL A 280 -15.54 -15.21 -24.55
C VAL A 280 -16.61 -15.80 -25.46
N ASP A 281 -16.80 -17.13 -25.40
CA ASP A 281 -17.87 -17.83 -26.12
C ASP A 281 -19.22 -17.54 -25.47
N ALA A 282 -20.09 -16.81 -26.19
CA ALA A 282 -21.41 -16.43 -25.73
C ALA A 282 -22.50 -17.42 -26.17
N GLY A 283 -22.13 -18.51 -26.86
CA GLY A 283 -23.07 -19.50 -27.37
C GLY A 283 -24.09 -18.82 -28.28
N ARG A 284 -25.37 -18.93 -27.94
CA ARG A 284 -26.48 -18.29 -28.68
C ARG A 284 -26.96 -16.98 -28.05
N SER A 285 -26.29 -16.51 -26.99
CA SER A 285 -26.65 -15.26 -26.33
C SER A 285 -26.46 -14.09 -27.28
N ARG A 286 -27.44 -13.20 -27.30
CA ARG A 286 -27.44 -11.94 -28.07
C ARG A 286 -27.14 -10.73 -27.18
N GLU A 287 -26.69 -10.98 -25.96
CA GLU A 287 -26.41 -9.99 -24.96
C GLU A 287 -25.13 -10.34 -24.20
N ALA A 288 -24.28 -9.33 -24.00
CA ALA A 288 -23.16 -9.37 -23.07
C ALA A 288 -23.41 -8.35 -21.96
N ALA A 289 -23.51 -8.84 -20.72
CA ALA A 289 -23.78 -8.02 -19.55
C ALA A 289 -22.54 -7.91 -18.66
N PHE A 290 -22.23 -6.67 -18.25
CA PHE A 290 -21.12 -6.29 -17.41
C PHE A 290 -21.67 -5.56 -16.18
N PRO A 291 -21.79 -6.24 -15.02
CA PRO A 291 -22.38 -5.65 -13.82
C PRO A 291 -21.64 -4.41 -13.30
N ALA A 292 -20.31 -4.39 -13.45
CA ALA A 292 -19.48 -3.26 -13.06
C ALA A 292 -18.22 -3.24 -13.93
N LEU A 293 -17.86 -2.05 -14.40
CA LEU A 293 -16.62 -1.80 -15.12
C LEU A 293 -15.77 -0.80 -14.33
N PRO A 294 -14.47 -1.08 -14.10
CA PRO A 294 -13.55 -0.09 -13.54
C PRO A 294 -13.47 1.16 -14.44
N HIS A 295 -13.10 2.31 -13.86
CA HIS A 295 -12.79 3.51 -14.66
C HIS A 295 -11.70 3.21 -15.70
N GLY A 296 -11.85 3.71 -16.91
CA GLY A 296 -10.94 3.41 -18.01
C GLY A 296 -11.62 3.46 -19.37
N SER A 297 -10.85 3.15 -20.42
CA SER A 297 -11.32 3.08 -21.80
C SER A 297 -11.22 1.64 -22.29
N TYR A 298 -12.32 1.15 -22.84
CA TYR A 298 -12.48 -0.21 -23.33
C TYR A 298 -12.97 -0.20 -24.77
N ARG A 299 -12.74 -1.31 -25.47
CA ARG A 299 -13.25 -1.54 -26.82
C ARG A 299 -14.01 -2.86 -26.83
N PHE A 300 -15.32 -2.79 -27.07
CA PHE A 300 -16.16 -3.97 -27.16
C PHE A 300 -16.26 -4.43 -28.61
N ARG A 301 -15.92 -5.71 -28.82
CA ARG A 301 -15.98 -6.40 -30.10
C ARG A 301 -16.87 -7.62 -29.97
N VAL A 302 -17.60 -7.93 -31.02
CA VAL A 302 -18.42 -9.14 -31.10
C VAL A 302 -18.27 -9.76 -32.47
N ALA A 303 -18.29 -11.09 -32.51
CA ALA A 303 -18.21 -11.87 -33.73
C ALA A 303 -19.30 -12.92 -33.74
N ALA A 304 -19.76 -13.28 -34.94
CA ALA A 304 -20.73 -14.33 -35.15
C ALA A 304 -20.22 -15.37 -36.14
N SER A 305 -20.69 -16.60 -35.94
CA SER A 305 -20.42 -17.73 -36.81
C SER A 305 -21.64 -18.63 -36.88
N ILE A 306 -21.86 -19.28 -38.03
CA ILE A 306 -22.89 -20.32 -38.19
C ILE A 306 -22.28 -21.72 -38.03
N ASP A 307 -21.05 -21.90 -38.50
CA ASP A 307 -20.35 -23.19 -38.51
C ASP A 307 -19.43 -23.39 -37.28
N GLY A 308 -19.20 -22.33 -36.50
CA GLY A 308 -18.29 -22.29 -35.35
C GLY A 308 -16.81 -22.12 -35.72
N THR A 309 -16.47 -22.16 -37.00
CA THR A 309 -15.09 -22.13 -37.51
C THR A 309 -14.75 -20.82 -38.19
N HIS A 310 -15.65 -20.30 -39.02
CA HIS A 310 -15.48 -19.02 -39.71
C HIS A 310 -16.27 -17.96 -38.96
N TRP A 311 -15.59 -16.92 -38.50
CA TRP A 311 -16.18 -15.86 -37.68
C TRP A 311 -16.15 -14.54 -38.45
N SER A 312 -17.30 -13.85 -38.51
CA SER A 312 -17.37 -12.45 -38.94
C SER A 312 -17.41 -11.57 -37.71
N GLU A 313 -16.51 -10.60 -37.64
CA GLU A 313 -16.53 -9.59 -36.58
C GLU A 313 -17.42 -8.40 -36.98
N THR A 314 -17.83 -7.60 -36.00
CA THR A 314 -18.41 -6.28 -36.29
C THR A 314 -17.36 -5.42 -36.98
N HIS A 315 -17.80 -4.63 -37.97
CA HIS A 315 -16.92 -3.65 -38.61
C HIS A 315 -16.65 -2.51 -37.64
N ASP A 316 -17.68 -2.09 -36.91
CA ASP A 316 -17.59 -1.04 -35.91
C ASP A 316 -17.20 -1.64 -34.56
N VAL A 317 -16.17 -1.07 -33.94
CA VAL A 317 -15.78 -1.37 -32.57
C VAL A 317 -16.51 -0.39 -31.67
N LEU A 318 -17.20 -0.88 -30.63
CA LEU A 318 -17.94 -0.01 -29.72
C LEU A 318 -16.97 0.51 -28.63
N PRO A 319 -16.59 1.79 -28.62
CA PRO A 319 -15.74 2.34 -27.58
C PRO A 319 -16.58 2.58 -26.32
N ILE A 320 -16.07 2.17 -25.16
CA ILE A 320 -16.72 2.37 -23.87
C ILE A 320 -15.74 3.10 -22.95
N THR A 321 -16.12 4.26 -22.45
CA THR A 321 -15.32 5.06 -21.51
C THR A 321 -16.06 5.19 -20.18
N VAL A 322 -15.45 4.71 -19.10
CA VAL A 322 -15.99 4.84 -17.75
C VAL A 322 -15.31 6.00 -17.04
N LYS A 323 -16.06 7.05 -16.73
CA LYS A 323 -15.51 8.26 -16.08
C LYS A 323 -14.99 7.92 -14.68
N PRO A 324 -13.82 8.46 -14.27
CA PRO A 324 -13.33 8.33 -12.91
C PRO A 324 -14.15 9.18 -11.94
N TYR A 325 -14.20 8.80 -10.66
CA TYR A 325 -14.70 9.69 -9.61
C TYR A 325 -13.82 10.95 -9.49
N LEU A 326 -14.35 12.06 -8.97
CA LEU A 326 -13.60 13.31 -8.80
C LEU A 326 -12.26 13.09 -8.09
N TYR A 327 -12.24 12.32 -6.99
CA TYR A 327 -11.03 12.01 -6.22
C TYR A 327 -10.02 11.10 -6.93
N GLN A 328 -10.42 10.44 -8.02
CA GLN A 328 -9.55 9.62 -8.86
C GLN A 328 -8.87 10.43 -9.95
N THR A 329 -9.35 11.65 -10.25
CA THR A 329 -8.72 12.54 -11.24
C THR A 329 -7.38 13.10 -10.75
N THR A 330 -6.43 13.28 -11.66
CA THR A 330 -5.08 13.78 -11.36
C THR A 330 -5.09 15.22 -10.85
N TRP A 331 -5.91 16.10 -11.46
CA TRP A 331 -6.01 17.49 -11.04
C TRP A 331 -6.59 17.62 -9.63
N PHE A 332 -7.60 16.80 -9.27
CA PHE A 332 -8.17 16.85 -7.92
C PHE A 332 -7.16 16.38 -6.89
N ARG A 333 -6.39 15.33 -7.20
CA ARG A 333 -5.26 14.89 -6.35
C ARG A 333 -4.21 16.00 -6.19
N ALA A 334 -3.90 16.74 -7.27
CA ALA A 334 -2.99 17.88 -7.21
C ALA A 334 -3.55 19.03 -6.34
N VAL A 335 -4.83 19.36 -6.47
CA VAL A 335 -5.50 20.37 -5.64
C VAL A 335 -5.55 19.93 -4.18
N ALA A 336 -5.88 18.67 -3.90
CA ALA A 336 -5.88 18.12 -2.55
C ALA A 336 -4.47 18.15 -1.92
N LEU A 337 -3.43 17.83 -2.70
CA LEU A 337 -2.04 17.94 -2.27
C LEU A 337 -1.65 19.40 -2.00
N LEU A 338 -2.03 20.34 -2.87
CA LEU A 338 -1.79 21.76 -2.67
C LEU A 338 -2.54 22.30 -1.44
N ALA A 339 -3.78 21.88 -1.22
CA ALA A 339 -4.55 22.24 -0.03
C ALA A 339 -3.91 21.67 1.25
N LEU A 340 -3.40 20.43 1.20
CA LEU A 340 -2.64 19.83 2.29
C LEU A 340 -1.36 20.62 2.57
N LEU A 341 -0.57 20.95 1.54
CA LEU A 341 0.66 21.74 1.67
C LEU A 341 0.37 23.16 2.18
N ALA A 342 -0.69 23.81 1.68
CA ALA A 342 -1.14 25.11 2.15
C ALA A 342 -1.63 25.05 3.61
N GLY A 343 -2.32 23.97 3.99
CA GLY A 343 -2.72 23.68 5.37
C GLY A 343 -1.50 23.54 6.28
N ILE A 344 -0.51 22.73 5.88
CA ILE A 344 0.77 22.57 6.59
C ILE A 344 1.50 23.92 6.69
N ALA A 345 1.60 24.68 5.60
CA ALA A 345 2.25 25.98 5.59
C ALA A 345 1.52 27.00 6.47
N THR A 346 0.19 26.98 6.48
CA THR A 346 -0.65 27.84 7.33
C THR A 346 -0.48 27.46 8.80
N LEU A 347 -0.47 26.17 9.12
CA LEU A 347 -0.26 25.66 10.47
C LEU A 347 1.16 25.97 10.95
N PHE A 348 2.16 25.89 10.06
CA PHE A 348 3.53 26.33 10.32
C PHE A 348 3.62 27.85 10.51
N ARG A 349 2.91 28.66 9.70
CA ARG A 349 2.83 30.12 9.86
C ARG A 349 2.12 30.54 11.15
N LEU A 350 1.05 29.85 11.53
CA LEU A 350 0.34 30.07 12.80
C LEU A 350 1.21 29.66 13.99
N ARG A 351 1.88 28.50 13.92
CA ARG A 351 2.82 28.04 14.94
C ARG A 351 4.00 28.99 15.08
N THR A 352 4.59 29.46 13.99
CA THR A 352 5.70 30.43 14.02
C THR A 352 5.24 31.80 14.50
N ARG A 353 4.03 32.27 14.14
CA ARG A 353 3.45 33.49 14.73
C ARG A 353 3.22 33.35 16.24
N ASN A 354 2.66 32.23 16.69
CA ASN A 354 2.41 31.97 18.11
C ASN A 354 3.73 31.86 18.90
N LEU A 355 4.73 31.19 18.34
CA LEU A 355 6.08 31.14 18.92
C LEU A 355 6.74 32.53 18.96
N ARG A 356 6.62 33.34 17.91
CA ARG A 356 7.14 34.72 17.91
C ARG A 356 6.42 35.61 18.91
N ALA A 357 5.10 35.48 19.05
CA ALA A 357 4.32 36.20 20.04
C ALA A 357 4.76 35.84 21.47
N ARG A 358 4.93 34.54 21.76
CA ARG A 358 5.47 34.07 23.05
C ARG A 358 6.91 34.53 23.30
N ASN A 359 7.77 34.52 22.29
CA ASN A 359 9.13 35.02 22.44
C ASN A 359 9.16 36.52 22.72
N LEU A 360 8.32 37.32 22.04
CA LEU A 360 8.20 38.76 22.29
C LEU A 360 7.61 39.05 23.69
N GLU A 361 6.68 38.24 24.16
CA GLU A 361 6.12 38.32 25.50
C GLU A 361 7.16 37.94 26.57
N MET A 362 7.91 36.85 26.37
CA MET A 362 9.05 36.49 27.22
C MET A 362 10.15 37.55 27.22
N GLU A 363 10.49 38.12 26.07
CA GLU A 363 11.49 39.20 25.99
C GLU A 363 11.03 40.46 26.75
N ARG A 364 9.73 40.81 26.68
CA ARG A 364 9.17 41.90 27.50
C ARG A 364 9.25 41.59 28.98
N LEU A 365 8.81 40.40 29.40
CA LEU A 365 8.86 39.96 30.80
C LEU A 365 10.30 39.89 31.34
N VAL A 366 11.25 39.38 30.54
CA VAL A 366 12.67 39.35 30.91
C VAL A 366 13.19 40.78 31.03
N ARG A 367 12.90 41.70 30.11
CA ARG A 367 13.33 43.10 30.22
C ARG A 367 12.76 43.80 31.45
N GLU A 368 11.46 43.62 31.73
CA GLU A 368 10.82 44.18 32.93
C GLU A 368 11.43 43.62 34.22
N ARG A 369 11.65 42.31 34.29
CA ARG A 369 12.27 41.67 35.47
C ARG A 369 13.74 42.05 35.64
N THR A 370 14.49 42.20 34.55
CA THR A 370 15.90 42.59 34.59
C THR A 370 16.07 44.03 35.04
N GLU A 371 15.17 44.93 34.62
CA GLU A 371 15.16 46.33 35.06
C GLU A 371 14.72 46.48 36.53
N GLN A 372 13.70 45.72 36.96
CA GLN A 372 13.32 45.66 38.38
C GLN A 372 14.45 45.12 39.27
N LEU A 373 15.18 44.10 38.79
CA LEU A 373 16.35 43.58 39.50
C LEU A 373 17.46 44.63 39.60
N ARG A 374 17.69 45.37 38.51
CA ARG A 374 18.73 46.41 38.45
C ARG A 374 18.43 47.55 39.42
N GLN A 375 17.19 48.04 39.46
CA GLN A 375 16.78 49.12 40.37
C GLN A 375 16.84 48.69 41.85
N ALA A 376 16.46 47.44 42.17
CA ALA A 376 16.61 46.90 43.51
C ALA A 376 18.08 46.78 43.93
N ASN A 377 18.96 46.38 43.00
CA ASN A 377 20.38 46.19 43.28
C ASN A 377 21.13 47.54 43.41
N GLU A 378 20.77 48.56 42.61
CA GLU A 378 21.32 49.92 42.74
C GLU A 378 20.90 50.60 44.06
N HIS A 379 19.69 50.32 44.57
CA HIS A 379 19.21 50.85 45.85
C HIS A 379 19.91 50.20 47.07
N LEU A 380 20.16 48.89 47.01
CA LEU A 380 20.92 48.14 48.04
C LEU A 380 22.40 48.54 48.07
N SER A 381 23.00 48.84 46.91
CA SER A 381 24.41 49.20 46.82
C SER A 381 24.71 50.55 47.50
N ARG A 382 23.83 51.56 47.39
CA ARG A 382 24.04 52.88 48.04
C ARG A 382 23.95 52.86 49.57
N LEU A 383 23.14 51.97 50.15
CA LEU A 383 23.04 51.81 51.61
C LEU A 383 24.24 51.08 52.22
N SER A 384 25.10 50.48 51.40
CA SER A 384 26.22 49.63 51.86
C SER A 384 27.58 50.35 51.94
N PHE A 385 27.70 51.65 51.62
CA PHE A 385 29.01 52.33 51.54
C PHE A 385 29.27 53.41 52.61
N VAL A 386 28.23 53.86 53.32
CA VAL A 386 28.31 54.93 54.31
C VAL A 386 27.94 54.36 55.68
N ASP A 387 28.63 54.78 56.73
CA ASP A 387 28.28 54.47 58.11
C ASP A 387 27.06 55.32 58.52
N ALA A 388 25.99 54.63 58.95
CA ALA A 388 24.70 55.27 59.20
C ALA A 388 24.70 56.30 60.34
N LEU A 389 25.67 56.21 61.26
CA LEU A 389 25.79 57.12 62.40
C LEU A 389 26.63 58.36 62.05
N THR A 390 27.77 58.16 61.39
CA THR A 390 28.78 59.22 61.20
C THR A 390 28.71 59.90 59.85
N GLY A 391 28.02 59.31 58.86
CA GLY A 391 27.97 59.84 57.49
C GLY A 391 29.29 59.71 56.71
N LEU A 392 30.34 59.16 57.33
CA LEU A 392 31.61 58.82 56.68
C LEU A 392 31.51 57.48 55.95
N ALA A 393 32.48 57.16 55.10
CA ALA A 393 32.56 55.85 54.49
C ALA A 393 32.63 54.74 55.58
N ASN A 394 31.97 53.60 55.36
CA ASN A 394 32.12 52.47 56.28
C ASN A 394 33.39 51.69 56.01
N ARG A 395 33.77 50.80 56.94
CA ARG A 395 34.97 49.95 56.81
C ARG A 395 35.08 49.22 55.47
N ARG A 396 33.97 48.70 54.94
CA ARG A 396 33.97 47.99 53.64
C ARG A 396 34.36 48.93 52.49
N CYS A 397 33.81 50.14 52.47
CA CYS A 397 34.14 51.16 51.48
C CYS A 397 35.61 51.60 51.59
N PHE A 398 36.13 51.69 52.82
CA PHE A 398 37.54 51.94 53.08
C PHE A 398 38.44 50.84 52.52
N ASP A 399 38.19 49.56 52.85
CA ASP A 399 39.00 48.43 52.38
C ASP A 399 39.04 48.38 50.84
N GLU A 400 37.89 48.56 50.18
CA GLU A 400 37.80 48.61 48.72
C GLU A 400 38.54 49.80 48.10
N THR A 401 38.57 50.95 48.77
CA THR A 401 39.25 52.16 48.28
C THR A 401 40.75 52.08 48.54
N LEU A 402 41.18 51.55 49.68
CA LEU A 402 42.57 51.27 50.01
C LEU A 402 43.18 50.33 48.97
N ASP A 403 42.51 49.24 48.60
CA ASP A 403 43.00 48.31 47.57
C ASP A 403 43.10 48.94 46.17
N LYS A 404 42.21 49.88 45.85
CA LYS A 404 42.24 50.61 44.57
C LYS A 404 43.40 51.60 44.54
N GLU A 405 43.54 52.41 45.59
CA GLU A 405 44.60 53.40 45.70
C GLU A 405 45.98 52.75 45.91
N TRP A 406 46.06 51.60 46.58
CA TRP A 406 47.29 50.80 46.68
C TRP A 406 47.80 50.38 45.29
N ARG A 407 46.92 49.81 44.45
CA ARG A 407 47.27 49.42 43.08
C ARG A 407 47.63 50.62 42.21
N ARG A 408 46.94 51.75 42.40
CA ARG A 408 47.22 52.99 41.66
C ARG A 408 48.56 53.60 42.06
N ALA A 409 48.81 53.73 43.36
CA ALA A 409 50.05 54.25 43.92
C ALA A 409 51.25 53.37 43.58
N SER A 410 51.08 52.04 43.60
CA SER A 410 52.13 51.10 43.18
C SER A 410 52.49 51.24 41.70
N ARG A 411 51.49 51.36 40.82
CA ARG A 411 51.72 51.59 39.39
C ARG A 411 52.42 52.92 39.10
N LEU A 412 52.00 53.97 39.80
CA LEU A 412 52.46 55.34 39.56
C LEU A 412 53.68 55.72 40.41
N HIS A 413 54.15 54.80 41.27
CA HIS A 413 55.24 55.03 42.24
C HIS A 413 55.00 56.29 43.09
N LEU A 414 53.75 56.51 43.49
CA LEU A 414 53.34 57.63 44.34
C LEU A 414 53.29 57.21 45.82
N PRO A 415 53.58 58.12 46.76
CA PRO A 415 53.43 57.81 48.18
C PRO A 415 51.94 57.69 48.54
N LEU A 416 51.63 56.80 49.47
CA LEU A 416 50.29 56.60 50.02
C LEU A 416 50.41 56.66 51.54
N ALA A 417 49.61 57.53 52.16
CA ALA A 417 49.59 57.69 53.59
C ALA A 417 48.24 57.29 54.18
N LEU A 418 48.30 56.81 55.42
CA LEU A 418 47.18 56.38 56.21
C LEU A 418 47.31 56.98 57.61
N VAL A 419 46.22 57.57 58.08
CA VAL A 419 46.09 58.06 59.47
C VAL A 419 44.98 57.26 60.13
N MET A 420 45.31 56.52 61.19
CA MET A 420 44.32 55.89 62.05
C MET A 420 44.14 56.72 63.31
N ALA A 421 42.90 56.93 63.74
CA ALA A 421 42.58 57.74 64.90
C ALA A 421 41.62 57.01 65.83
N ASP A 422 41.77 57.24 67.12
CA ASP A 422 40.91 56.70 68.16
C ASP A 422 40.51 57.80 69.13
N VAL A 423 39.23 57.80 69.51
CA VAL A 423 38.71 58.76 70.48
C VAL A 423 39.16 58.39 71.89
N ASP A 424 39.94 59.27 72.51
CA ASP A 424 40.57 58.98 73.78
C ASP A 424 39.57 58.83 74.92
N GLY A 425 39.62 57.66 75.56
CA GLY A 425 38.73 57.33 76.69
C GLY A 425 37.24 57.26 76.30
N PHE A 426 36.91 56.89 75.06
CA PHE A 426 35.52 56.87 74.59
C PHE A 426 34.61 55.93 75.38
N LYS A 427 35.12 54.78 75.83
CA LYS A 427 34.37 53.89 76.73
C LYS A 427 33.95 54.61 78.02
N GLN A 428 34.87 55.32 78.68
CA GLN A 428 34.55 56.11 79.88
C GLN A 428 33.59 57.27 79.58
N TYR A 429 33.68 57.85 78.38
CA TYR A 429 32.74 58.87 77.91
C TYR A 429 31.32 58.29 77.81
N ASN A 430 31.18 57.13 77.18
CA ASN A 430 29.90 56.42 77.04
C ASN A 430 29.33 55.99 78.39
N ASP A 431 30.17 55.45 79.27
CA ASP A 431 29.75 55.00 80.60
C ASP A 431 29.26 56.17 81.47
N ALA A 432 29.84 57.36 81.30
CA ALA A 432 29.45 58.57 82.06
C ALA A 432 28.28 59.35 81.45
N MET A 433 28.21 59.47 80.12
CA MET A 433 27.28 60.35 79.41
C MET A 433 26.13 59.60 78.71
N GLY A 434 26.21 58.27 78.63
CA GLY A 434 25.25 57.39 77.97
C GLY A 434 25.46 57.27 76.45
N HIS A 435 25.01 56.14 75.88
CA HIS A 435 25.18 55.83 74.46
C HIS A 435 24.69 56.93 73.49
N PRO A 436 23.54 57.61 73.68
CA PRO A 436 23.11 58.68 72.76
C PRO A 436 24.03 59.91 72.76
N ALA A 437 24.71 60.19 73.89
CA ALA A 437 25.72 61.25 73.94
C ALA A 437 27.03 60.79 73.27
N GLY A 438 27.38 59.51 73.44
CA GLY A 438 28.43 58.84 72.69
C GLY A 438 28.29 58.94 71.18
N ASP A 439 27.09 58.63 70.68
CA ASP A 439 26.76 58.70 69.27
C ASP A 439 26.89 60.13 68.71
N ARG A 440 26.44 61.13 69.47
CA ARG A 440 26.65 62.55 69.13
C ARG A 440 28.13 62.95 69.16
N CYS A 441 28.91 62.41 70.09
CA CYS A 441 30.35 62.62 70.16
C CYS A 441 31.04 62.04 68.92
N LEU A 442 30.75 60.80 68.54
CA LEU A 442 31.28 60.18 67.32
C LEU A 442 30.85 60.93 66.05
N ALA A 443 29.61 61.40 65.97
CA ALA A 443 29.14 62.20 64.85
C ALA A 443 29.86 63.57 64.77
N ALA A 444 30.11 64.22 65.91
CA ALA A 444 30.85 65.47 65.96
C ALA A 444 32.34 65.30 65.59
N VAL A 445 32.98 64.22 66.06
CA VAL A 445 34.34 63.85 65.65
C VAL A 445 34.37 63.53 64.15
N ALA A 446 33.41 62.76 63.64
CA ALA A 446 33.32 62.45 62.22
C ALA A 446 33.16 63.68 61.33
N ASP A 447 32.40 64.70 61.77
CA ASP A 447 32.23 65.97 61.06
C ASP A 447 33.56 66.75 60.97
N ILE A 448 34.45 66.65 61.97
CA ILE A 448 35.82 67.19 61.88
C ILE A 448 36.60 66.48 60.76
N PHE A 449 36.54 65.15 60.70
CA PHE A 449 37.21 64.37 59.65
C PHE A 449 36.65 64.72 58.27
N HIS A 450 35.34 64.95 58.17
CA HIS A 450 34.71 65.34 56.91
C HIS A 450 35.12 66.74 56.44
N ARG A 451 35.21 67.72 57.36
CA ARG A 451 35.53 69.12 57.04
C ARG A 451 37.02 69.36 56.82
N SER A 452 37.88 68.62 57.51
CA SER A 452 39.34 68.81 57.43
C SER A 452 39.94 68.19 56.16
N LEU A 453 39.22 67.29 55.50
CA LEU A 453 39.65 66.68 54.24
C LEU A 453 39.08 67.45 53.04
N GLY A 454 39.90 68.30 52.45
CA GLY A 454 39.51 69.15 51.32
C GLY A 454 40.06 68.71 49.96
N ARG A 455 40.96 67.70 49.90
CA ARG A 455 41.60 67.29 48.65
C ARG A 455 40.77 66.24 47.92
N ALA A 456 40.58 66.43 46.61
CA ALA A 456 39.95 65.44 45.76
C ALA A 456 40.78 64.15 45.74
N GLY A 457 40.31 63.11 46.43
CA GLY A 457 40.98 61.81 46.55
C GLY A 457 41.15 61.33 48.00
N ASP A 458 41.04 62.22 48.98
CA ASP A 458 41.12 61.83 50.39
C ASP A 458 39.82 61.11 50.81
N LEU A 459 39.94 60.08 51.64
CA LEU A 459 38.80 59.32 52.16
C LEU A 459 38.87 59.23 53.69
N ALA A 460 37.88 59.79 54.37
CA ALA A 460 37.60 59.48 55.77
C ALA A 460 36.56 58.36 55.88
N ALA A 461 36.85 57.40 56.76
CA ALA A 461 35.97 56.30 57.06
C ALA A 461 35.92 56.01 58.56
N ARG A 462 34.78 55.48 59.01
CA ARG A 462 34.68 54.86 60.33
C ARG A 462 35.18 53.41 60.22
N TYR A 463 36.32 53.14 60.85
CA TYR A 463 37.02 51.85 60.76
C TYR A 463 36.52 50.86 61.81
N GLY A 464 36.17 51.36 63.01
CA GLY A 464 35.71 50.59 64.16
C GLY A 464 34.63 51.32 64.96
N GLY A 465 34.40 50.87 66.20
CA GLY A 465 33.38 51.47 67.08
C GLY A 465 33.66 52.96 67.36
N GLU A 466 34.89 53.25 67.78
CA GLU A 466 35.39 54.60 68.10
C GLU A 466 36.63 54.99 67.29
N GLU A 467 36.93 54.18 66.27
CA GLU A 467 38.11 54.31 65.42
C GLU A 467 37.76 54.89 64.05
N PHE A 468 38.53 55.88 63.64
CA PHE A 468 38.43 56.55 62.36
C PHE A 468 39.71 56.33 61.56
N VAL A 469 39.58 56.34 60.25
CA VAL A 469 40.73 56.21 59.35
C VAL A 469 40.62 57.20 58.21
N VAL A 470 41.77 57.78 57.87
CA VAL A 470 41.93 58.67 56.72
C VAL A 470 42.94 58.04 55.77
N LEU A 471 42.52 57.83 54.53
CA LEU A 471 43.40 57.49 53.42
C LEU A 471 43.72 58.75 52.63
N ILE A 472 45.02 59.04 52.45
CA ILE A 472 45.51 60.24 51.77
C ILE A 472 46.42 59.81 50.60
N PRO A 473 45.88 59.72 49.37
CA PRO A 473 46.68 59.39 48.19
C PRO A 473 47.69 60.47 47.84
N ALA A 474 48.87 60.06 47.34
CA ALA A 474 49.94 60.97 46.92
C ALA A 474 50.40 61.92 48.04
N ALA A 475 50.45 61.44 49.28
CA ALA A 475 50.96 62.15 50.45
C ALA A 475 52.11 61.38 51.09
N ASP A 476 53.18 62.10 51.45
CA ASP A 476 54.31 61.57 52.19
C ASP A 476 54.08 61.63 53.71
N HIS A 477 55.06 61.14 54.49
CA HIS A 477 54.95 61.08 55.94
C HIS A 477 54.71 62.45 56.58
N ALA A 478 55.42 63.48 56.13
CA ALA A 478 55.34 64.83 56.68
C ALA A 478 53.95 65.46 56.43
N THR A 479 53.42 65.28 55.22
CA THR A 479 52.07 65.75 54.87
C THR A 479 51.00 65.04 55.69
N ALA A 480 51.12 63.73 55.84
CA ALA A 480 50.17 62.95 56.62
C ALA A 480 50.20 63.30 58.12
N LEU A 481 51.39 63.63 58.65
CA LEU A 481 51.56 64.07 60.03
C LEU A 481 50.95 65.47 60.26
N ALA A 482 51.06 66.38 59.28
CA ALA A 482 50.41 67.67 59.34
C ALA A 482 48.87 67.55 59.37
N VAL A 483 48.29 66.67 58.54
CA VAL A 483 46.85 66.39 58.56
C VAL A 483 46.42 65.74 59.88
N ALA A 484 47.23 64.82 60.41
CA ALA A 484 46.94 64.19 61.70
C ALA A 484 46.93 65.20 62.85
N GLU A 485 47.91 66.12 62.89
CA GLU A 485 47.97 67.19 63.89
C GLU A 485 46.82 68.20 63.74
N GLU A 486 46.42 68.52 62.50
CA GLU A 486 45.25 69.36 62.23
C GLU A 486 43.96 68.70 62.76
N LEU A 487 43.76 67.41 62.50
CA LEU A 487 42.64 66.64 63.04
C LEU A 487 42.65 66.59 64.57
N ARG A 488 43.83 66.37 65.17
CA ARG A 488 44.02 66.35 66.63
C ARG A 488 43.62 67.67 67.27
N ALA A 489 44.18 68.77 66.76
CA ALA A 489 43.90 70.12 67.24
C ALA A 489 42.44 70.54 67.01
N ALA A 490 41.85 70.17 65.87
CA ALA A 490 40.45 70.48 65.56
C ALA A 490 39.48 69.71 66.46
N CYS A 491 39.76 68.44 66.77
CA CYS A 491 38.99 67.67 67.74
C CYS A 491 39.09 68.25 69.16
N GLU A 492 40.29 68.63 69.60
CA GLU A 492 40.49 69.29 70.90
C GLU A 492 39.75 70.65 70.96
N ALA A 493 39.77 71.41 69.86
CA ALA A 493 39.07 72.69 69.72
C ALA A 493 37.53 72.59 69.71
N LEU A 494 36.95 71.40 69.48
CA LEU A 494 35.51 71.20 69.67
C LEU A 494 35.07 71.45 71.12
N ALA A 495 36.01 71.37 72.08
CA ALA A 495 35.80 71.59 73.50
C ALA A 495 34.63 70.77 74.09
N LEU A 496 34.39 69.57 73.55
CA LEU A 496 33.38 68.64 74.05
C LEU A 496 33.79 68.14 75.44
N ALA A 497 33.04 68.47 76.48
CA ALA A 497 33.39 68.10 77.85
C ALA A 497 33.48 66.57 78.03
N HIS A 498 34.60 66.09 78.57
CA HIS A 498 34.84 64.69 78.91
C HIS A 498 35.18 64.57 80.41
N PRO A 499 34.16 64.47 81.29
CA PRO A 499 34.33 64.57 82.75
C PRO A 499 35.17 63.45 83.37
N THR A 500 35.31 62.32 82.69
CA THR A 500 35.96 61.10 83.18
C THR A 500 37.20 60.74 82.37
N SER A 501 37.69 61.66 81.53
CA SER A 501 38.84 61.43 80.66
C SER A 501 40.14 61.23 81.46
N PRO A 502 40.95 60.23 81.11
CA PRO A 502 42.30 60.08 81.67
C PRO A 502 43.32 61.05 81.04
N VAL A 503 42.92 61.87 80.05
CA VAL A 503 43.84 62.70 79.23
C VAL A 503 43.67 64.20 79.47
N GLY A 504 42.44 64.68 79.59
CA GLY A 504 42.13 66.11 79.74
C GLY A 504 40.63 66.38 79.81
N PRO A 505 40.18 67.60 80.16
CA PRO A 505 38.77 67.90 80.43
C PRO A 505 37.84 67.83 79.21
N VAL A 506 38.40 67.63 78.00
CA VAL A 506 37.67 67.58 76.73
C VAL A 506 37.98 66.30 75.95
N VAL A 507 37.11 65.94 75.02
CA VAL A 507 37.31 64.84 74.08
C VAL A 507 38.52 65.16 73.20
N THR A 508 39.47 64.23 73.16
CA THR A 508 40.69 64.29 72.35
C THR A 508 40.80 63.02 71.51
N ILE A 509 41.67 63.03 70.52
CA ILE A 509 41.95 61.86 69.70
C ILE A 509 43.45 61.57 69.72
N SER A 510 43.81 60.30 69.71
CA SER A 510 45.18 59.85 69.45
C SER A 510 45.26 59.36 68.01
N LEU A 511 46.36 59.64 67.32
CA LEU A 511 46.52 59.27 65.91
C LEU A 511 47.80 58.47 65.66
N GLY A 512 47.70 57.52 64.73
CA GLY A 512 48.81 56.76 64.20
C GLY A 512 48.97 57.05 62.71
N VAL A 513 50.14 57.57 62.34
CA VAL A 513 50.45 57.93 60.96
C VAL A 513 51.43 56.94 60.37
N ALA A 514 51.08 56.36 59.22
CA ALA A 514 51.99 55.57 58.41
C ALA A 514 51.94 56.03 56.95
N SER A 515 53.08 55.95 56.28
CA SER A 515 53.20 56.26 54.86
C SER A 515 54.21 55.34 54.22
N CYS A 516 53.94 54.90 53.01
CA CYS A 516 54.89 54.14 52.21
C CYS A 516 54.74 54.50 50.74
N ILE A 517 55.70 54.07 49.92
CA ILE A 517 55.50 54.00 48.46
C ILE A 517 55.14 52.55 48.17
N PRO A 518 53.89 52.23 47.81
CA PRO A 518 53.46 50.87 47.58
C PRO A 518 54.27 50.18 46.48
N SER A 519 54.63 48.92 46.70
CA SER A 519 55.28 48.07 45.70
C SER A 519 54.51 46.76 45.54
N GLU A 520 54.71 46.05 44.42
CA GLU A 520 54.08 44.74 44.18
C GLU A 520 54.47 43.66 45.23
N GLN A 521 55.57 43.87 45.96
CA GLN A 521 56.08 42.96 46.99
C GLN A 521 55.53 43.25 48.40
N THR A 522 54.76 44.33 48.55
CA THR A 522 54.19 44.80 49.83
C THR A 522 52.66 44.78 49.79
N SER A 523 52.02 44.61 50.94
CA SER A 523 50.55 44.57 51.05
C SER A 523 50.00 45.83 51.72
N ALA A 524 48.81 46.26 51.30
CA ALA A 524 48.06 47.34 51.95
C ALA A 524 47.83 47.08 53.44
N ALA A 525 47.71 45.81 53.84
CA ALA A 525 47.61 45.40 55.24
C ALA A 525 48.83 45.83 56.08
N THR A 526 50.02 45.93 55.47
CA THR A 526 51.23 46.39 56.15
C THR A 526 51.15 47.88 56.50
N LEU A 527 50.58 48.71 55.63
CA LEU A 527 50.38 50.14 55.89
C LEU A 527 49.37 50.36 57.02
N VAL A 528 48.28 49.59 57.03
CA VAL A 528 47.30 49.59 58.12
C VAL A 528 47.93 49.16 59.43
N ALA A 529 48.68 48.05 59.44
CA ALA A 529 49.36 47.55 60.64
C ALA A 529 50.41 48.55 61.19
N GLN A 530 51.10 49.30 60.33
CA GLN A 530 52.04 50.33 60.74
C GLN A 530 51.33 51.54 61.36
N ALA A 531 50.21 51.98 60.79
CA ALA A 531 49.41 53.07 61.35
C ALA A 531 48.82 52.67 62.71
N ASP A 532 48.28 51.44 62.82
CA ASP A 532 47.75 50.90 64.07
C ASP A 532 48.83 50.79 65.16
N ALA A 533 50.02 50.28 64.82
CA ALA A 533 51.15 50.22 65.74
C ALA A 533 51.63 51.62 66.19
N ALA A 534 51.55 52.63 65.31
CA ALA A 534 51.84 54.03 65.67
C ALA A 534 50.76 54.60 66.60
N LEU A 535 49.48 54.33 66.34
CA LEU A 535 48.36 54.73 67.18
C LEU A 535 48.46 54.10 68.58
N TYR A 536 48.83 52.83 68.66
CA TYR A 536 49.06 52.14 69.92
C TYR A 536 50.17 52.79 70.76
N ARG A 537 51.26 53.22 70.11
CA ARG A 537 52.33 53.99 70.79
C ARG A 537 51.83 55.35 71.27
N ALA A 538 51.08 56.09 70.46
CA ALA A 538 50.47 57.36 70.87
C ALA A 538 49.61 57.21 72.13
N LYS A 539 48.80 56.13 72.21
CA LYS A 539 47.99 55.81 73.39
C LYS A 539 48.81 55.46 74.64
N GLN A 540 49.98 54.84 74.49
CA GLN A 540 50.86 54.48 75.62
C GLN A 540 51.71 55.64 76.12
N GLU A 541 52.13 56.54 75.23
CA GLU A 541 53.06 57.63 75.57
C GLU A 541 52.36 58.87 76.14
N GLY A 542 51.04 58.81 76.34
CA GLY A 542 50.28 59.85 77.05
C GLY A 542 48.99 60.32 76.37
N ARG A 543 48.61 59.73 75.22
CA ARG A 543 47.40 60.10 74.43
C ARG A 543 47.42 61.55 73.91
N ASN A 544 46.37 61.95 73.20
CA ASN A 544 46.25 63.25 72.51
C ASN A 544 47.51 63.66 71.74
N ARG A 545 47.98 62.79 70.81
CA ARG A 545 49.18 63.00 69.99
C ARG A 545 49.17 62.19 68.70
#